data_AF-A0A437LTY5-F1
#
_entry.id   AF-A0A437LTY5-F1
#
_cell.length_a   1.000
_cell.length_b   1.000
_cell.length_c   1.000
_cell.angle_alpha   90.00
_cell.angle_beta   90.00
_cell.angle_gamma   90.00
#
_symmetry.space_group_name_H-M   'P 1'
#
loop_
_entity.id
_entity.type
_entity.pdbx_description
1 polymer ?
#
loop_
_entity_poly.entity_id
_entity_poly.type
_entity_poly.pdbx_seq_one_letter_code
_entity_poly.pdbx_strand_id
1 'polypeptide(L)'
;MLLQSIRPNSVQSIRAHRPEDLLQAAQEAGQHFLYANLADAPSKQDVLERIAAGFLFPEHFGKNLDALYDCMTDLVHKSGPQPGFVVVLEQLPDNSKFDRESREQLLDVFREAADYWGDRRVQFRCFYSFQYPAQEAGIWETRTLEPQTPPEKPLPKSAAAKAGGNPNFGLNMPLMCSAFDTSAWLNAA
;
A
#
# COMPACT_ATOMS: atom_id res chain seq x y z
N MET A 1 -13.19 17.86 -11.06
CA MET A 1 -13.31 17.63 -9.60
C MET A 1 -13.02 16.17 -9.29
N LEU A 2 -12.04 15.90 -8.45
CA LEU A 2 -11.48 14.57 -8.18
C LEU A 2 -12.51 13.54 -7.68
N LEU A 3 -13.55 13.99 -6.95
CA LEU A 3 -14.64 13.13 -6.50
C LEU A 3 -15.59 12.68 -7.62
N GLN A 4 -15.67 13.39 -8.75
CA GLN A 4 -16.57 13.02 -9.86
C GLN A 4 -16.09 11.78 -10.62
N SER A 5 -14.78 11.52 -10.68
CA SER A 5 -14.21 10.32 -11.29
C SER A 5 -14.29 9.08 -10.41
N ILE A 6 -14.52 9.26 -9.11
CA ILE A 6 -14.58 8.17 -8.14
C ILE A 6 -16.02 7.68 -8.07
N ARG A 7 -16.25 6.38 -7.88
CA ARG A 7 -17.63 5.89 -7.71
C ARG A 7 -18.23 6.39 -6.39
N PRO A 8 -19.47 6.90 -6.39
CA PRO A 8 -20.18 7.14 -5.14
C PRO A 8 -20.38 5.82 -4.39
N ASN A 9 -20.44 5.87 -3.06
CA ASN A 9 -20.79 4.74 -2.19
C ASN A 9 -19.80 3.57 -2.36
N SER A 10 -18.51 3.89 -2.29
CA SER A 10 -17.44 2.93 -2.49
C SER A 10 -16.39 3.00 -1.39
N VAL A 11 -15.81 1.83 -1.09
CA VAL A 11 -14.70 1.67 -0.16
C VAL A 11 -13.48 1.21 -0.96
N GLN A 12 -12.48 2.07 -1.11
CA GLN A 12 -11.33 1.82 -1.99
C GLN A 12 -10.00 2.21 -1.33
N SER A 13 -8.91 1.59 -1.75
CA SER A 13 -7.58 1.97 -1.27
C SER A 13 -7.13 3.33 -1.83
N ILE A 14 -6.42 4.14 -1.03
CA ILE A 14 -6.02 5.54 -1.32
C ILE A 14 -4.91 5.70 -2.39
N ARG A 15 -4.61 4.68 -3.19
CA ARG A 15 -3.36 4.53 -3.98
C ARG A 15 -2.93 5.72 -4.87
N ALA A 16 -3.85 6.58 -5.29
CA ALA A 16 -3.59 7.67 -6.24
C ALA A 16 -3.98 9.07 -5.73
N HIS A 17 -4.44 9.20 -4.49
CA HIS A 17 -4.99 10.46 -3.97
C HIS A 17 -4.35 10.81 -2.63
N ARG A 18 -3.84 12.02 -2.48
CA ARG A 18 -3.29 12.44 -1.18
C ARG A 18 -4.47 12.84 -0.27
N PRO A 19 -4.37 12.65 1.05
CA PRO A 19 -5.42 13.08 1.98
C PRO A 19 -5.79 14.57 1.83
N GLU A 20 -4.81 15.41 1.51
CA GLU A 20 -4.97 16.84 1.20
C GLU A 20 -5.86 17.09 -0.03
N ASP A 21 -5.68 16.33 -1.11
CA ASP A 21 -6.52 16.44 -2.31
C ASP A 21 -7.97 16.02 -2.01
N LEU A 22 -8.14 14.99 -1.17
CA LEU A 22 -9.45 14.52 -0.74
C LEU A 22 -10.15 15.53 0.17
N LEU A 23 -9.41 16.18 1.06
CA LEU A 23 -9.93 17.26 1.91
C LEU A 23 -10.41 18.43 1.05
N GLN A 24 -9.59 18.89 0.11
CA GLN A 24 -9.95 19.99 -0.78
C GLN A 24 -11.19 19.63 -1.59
N ALA A 25 -11.24 18.43 -2.16
CA ALA A 25 -12.39 18.00 -2.94
C ALA A 25 -13.66 17.83 -2.09
N ALA A 26 -13.54 17.39 -0.83
CA ALA A 26 -14.66 17.32 0.11
C ALA A 26 -15.20 18.72 0.43
N GLN A 27 -14.33 19.70 0.66
CA GLN A 27 -14.70 21.09 0.88
C GLN A 27 -15.40 21.70 -0.34
N GLU A 28 -14.87 21.47 -1.55
CA GLU A 28 -15.50 21.92 -2.80
C GLU A 28 -16.89 21.30 -3.01
N ALA A 29 -17.08 20.05 -2.59
CA ALA A 29 -18.37 19.35 -2.67
C ALA A 29 -19.31 19.68 -1.49
N GLY A 30 -18.85 20.43 -0.48
CA GLY A 30 -19.60 20.69 0.75
C GLY A 30 -19.87 19.43 1.59
N GLN A 31 -19.06 18.38 1.43
CA GLN A 31 -19.21 17.09 2.10
C GLN A 31 -18.44 17.06 3.41
N HIS A 32 -18.87 16.22 4.36
CA HIS A 32 -18.15 15.98 5.60
C HIS A 32 -16.86 15.21 5.33
N PHE A 33 -15.74 15.74 5.81
CA PHE A 33 -14.45 15.08 5.76
C PHE A 33 -14.12 14.47 7.11
N LEU A 34 -13.95 13.15 7.14
CA LEU A 34 -13.64 12.37 8.33
C LEU A 34 -12.27 11.72 8.13
N TYR A 35 -11.31 12.02 9.01
CA TYR A 35 -9.95 11.53 8.89
C TYR A 35 -9.50 10.86 10.18
N ALA A 36 -8.90 9.67 10.05
CA ALA A 36 -8.30 8.96 11.18
C ALA A 36 -6.95 8.37 10.76
N ASN A 37 -5.91 8.69 11.53
CA ASN A 37 -4.60 8.06 11.41
C ASN A 37 -4.48 6.90 12.43
N LEU A 38 -4.17 5.71 11.93
CA LEU A 38 -4.12 4.46 12.67
C LEU A 38 -2.70 3.91 12.86
N ALA A 39 -1.67 4.75 12.61
CA ALA A 39 -0.25 4.40 12.75
C ALA A 39 0.07 3.74 14.10
N ASP A 40 -0.33 4.41 15.18
CA ASP A 40 -0.01 4.05 16.56
C ASP A 40 -1.10 3.21 17.24
N ALA A 41 -1.90 2.45 16.47
CA ALA A 41 -2.98 1.64 16.99
C ALA A 41 -2.67 0.14 16.83
N PRO A 42 -2.02 -0.51 17.82
CA PRO A 42 -1.59 -1.90 17.65
C PRO A 42 -2.73 -2.92 17.76
N SER A 43 -3.84 -2.58 18.42
CA SER A 43 -4.96 -3.51 18.63
C SER A 43 -6.27 -3.00 18.03
N LYS A 44 -7.24 -3.91 17.84
CA LYS A 44 -8.59 -3.56 17.38
C LYS A 44 -9.25 -2.47 18.24
N GLN A 45 -9.05 -2.50 19.56
CA GLN A 45 -9.62 -1.49 20.46
C GLN A 45 -8.99 -0.12 20.23
N ASP A 46 -7.65 -0.06 20.09
CA ASP A 46 -6.94 1.18 19.81
C ASP A 46 -7.36 1.76 18.45
N VAL A 47 -7.53 0.91 17.43
CA VAL A 47 -7.99 1.32 16.10
C VAL A 47 -9.37 1.98 16.19
N LEU A 48 -10.30 1.33 16.89
CA LEU A 48 -11.65 1.86 17.09
C LEU A 48 -11.66 3.17 17.88
N GLU A 49 -10.80 3.29 18.90
CA GLU A 49 -10.65 4.51 19.69
C GLU A 49 -10.07 5.67 18.86
N ARG A 50 -9.08 5.40 18.01
CA ARG A 50 -8.52 6.39 17.08
C ARG A 50 -9.55 6.87 16.05
N ILE A 51 -10.36 5.96 15.52
CA ILE A 51 -11.45 6.32 14.60
C ILE A 51 -12.47 7.20 15.33
N ALA A 52 -12.90 6.81 16.54
CA ALA A 52 -13.84 7.59 17.32
C ALA A 52 -13.32 9.00 17.63
N ALA A 53 -12.04 9.12 17.99
CA ALA A 53 -11.39 10.42 18.22
C ALA A 53 -11.31 11.26 16.94
N GLY A 54 -10.91 10.65 15.81
CA GLY A 54 -10.81 11.35 14.52
C GLY A 54 -12.15 11.81 13.97
N PHE A 55 -13.22 11.08 14.25
CA PHE A 55 -14.57 11.37 13.76
C PHE A 55 -15.39 12.18 14.76
N LEU A 56 -14.80 12.56 15.90
CA LEU A 56 -15.43 13.34 16.96
C LEU A 56 -16.70 12.67 17.52
N PHE A 57 -16.67 11.33 17.68
CA PHE A 57 -17.77 10.60 18.29
C PHE A 57 -17.90 10.87 19.79
N PRO A 58 -19.10 10.64 20.38
CA PRO A 58 -19.31 10.81 21.81
C PRO A 58 -18.39 9.91 22.64
N GLU A 59 -18.03 10.36 23.85
CA GLU A 59 -17.18 9.64 24.80
C GLU A 59 -17.69 8.23 25.17
N HIS A 60 -19.00 7.99 25.02
CA HIS A 60 -19.64 6.70 25.27
C HIS A 60 -19.59 5.75 24.05
N PHE A 61 -18.60 5.91 23.17
CA PHE A 61 -18.40 5.00 22.06
C PHE A 61 -18.16 3.58 22.57
N GLY A 62 -19.04 2.63 22.21
CA GLY A 62 -19.09 1.28 22.77
C GLY A 62 -17.89 0.37 22.44
N LYS A 63 -16.82 0.91 21.83
CA LYS A 63 -15.58 0.21 21.42
C LYS A 63 -15.81 -1.10 20.65
N ASN A 64 -16.90 -1.17 19.90
CA ASN A 64 -17.30 -2.32 19.08
C ASN A 64 -17.55 -1.91 17.62
N LEU A 65 -17.53 -2.89 16.72
CA LEU A 65 -17.81 -2.68 15.29
C LEU A 65 -19.27 -2.30 15.04
N ASP A 66 -20.21 -2.90 15.78
CA ASP A 66 -21.63 -2.51 15.73
C ASP A 66 -21.83 -1.06 16.18
N ALA A 67 -21.14 -0.65 17.25
CA ALA A 67 -21.20 0.74 17.73
C ALA A 67 -20.63 1.73 16.69
N LEU A 68 -19.60 1.32 15.91
CA LEU A 68 -19.08 2.10 14.79
C LEU A 68 -20.16 2.27 13.71
N TYR A 69 -20.82 1.18 13.33
CA TYR A 69 -21.91 1.21 12.37
C TYR A 69 -23.05 2.13 12.81
N ASP A 70 -23.52 1.99 14.05
CA ASP A 70 -24.59 2.82 14.62
C ASP A 70 -24.22 4.31 14.68
N CYS A 71 -22.96 4.63 15.02
CA CYS A 71 -22.50 6.01 15.02
C CYS A 71 -22.44 6.60 13.61
N MET A 72 -21.97 5.82 12.62
CA MET A 72 -21.84 6.26 11.23
C MET A 72 -23.19 6.34 10.49
N THR A 73 -24.22 5.66 10.98
CA THR A 73 -25.55 5.62 10.36
C THR A 73 -26.57 6.36 11.21
N ASP A 74 -27.04 5.76 12.30
CA ASP A 74 -28.16 6.24 13.11
C ASP A 74 -27.90 7.58 13.80
N LEU A 75 -26.72 7.78 14.40
CA LEU A 75 -26.40 9.03 15.09
C LEU A 75 -26.38 10.19 14.08
N VAL A 76 -25.66 9.99 12.99
CA VAL A 76 -25.51 10.99 11.92
C VAL A 76 -26.84 11.24 11.20
N HIS A 77 -27.64 10.21 10.96
CA HIS A 77 -28.98 10.34 10.37
C HIS A 77 -29.91 11.16 11.28
N LYS A 78 -29.84 10.97 12.60
CA LYS A 78 -30.59 11.78 13.58
C LYS A 78 -30.14 13.24 13.62
N SER A 79 -28.91 13.55 13.22
CA SER A 79 -28.39 14.93 13.15
C SER A 79 -28.94 15.76 11.99
N GLY A 80 -29.72 15.16 11.07
CA GLY A 80 -30.42 15.86 9.99
C GLY A 80 -29.93 15.48 8.59
N PRO A 81 -30.29 16.26 7.55
CA PRO A 81 -29.91 15.96 6.17
C PRO A 81 -28.39 16.09 6.00
N GLN A 82 -27.78 15.06 5.40
CA GLN A 82 -26.33 14.96 5.26
C GLN A 82 -25.89 15.31 3.84
N PRO A 83 -24.94 16.24 3.64
CA PRO A 83 -24.46 16.63 2.31
C PRO A 83 -23.62 15.53 1.62
N GLY A 84 -23.14 14.54 2.38
CA GLY A 84 -22.28 13.46 1.92
C GLY A 84 -21.04 13.31 2.81
N PHE A 85 -20.32 12.22 2.63
CA PHE A 85 -19.18 11.82 3.46
C PHE A 85 -17.98 11.43 2.61
N VAL A 86 -16.82 11.95 2.99
CA VAL A 86 -15.50 11.52 2.54
C VAL A 86 -14.74 11.06 3.77
N VAL A 87 -14.56 9.76 3.89
CA VAL A 87 -13.89 9.09 5.00
C VAL A 87 -12.49 8.67 4.56
N VAL A 88 -11.48 8.94 5.37
CA VAL A 88 -10.09 8.58 5.11
C VAL A 88 -9.51 7.87 6.33
N LEU A 89 -9.15 6.61 6.16
CA LEU A 89 -8.47 5.77 7.13
C LEU A 89 -7.01 5.58 6.70
N GLU A 90 -6.08 6.20 7.40
CA GLU A 90 -4.67 6.12 7.07
C GLU A 90 -3.93 5.13 7.94
N GLN A 91 -2.96 4.42 7.34
CA GLN A 91 -2.03 3.54 8.03
C GLN A 91 -2.74 2.46 8.85
N LEU A 92 -3.66 1.71 8.23
CA LEU A 92 -4.23 0.51 8.86
C LEU A 92 -3.12 -0.47 9.24
N PRO A 93 -3.06 -0.89 10.51
CA PRO A 93 -2.05 -1.83 10.98
C PRO A 93 -2.20 -3.20 10.28
N ASP A 94 -1.08 -3.91 10.15
CA ASP A 94 -1.03 -5.30 9.69
C ASP A 94 -0.11 -6.08 10.65
N ASN A 95 -0.65 -6.41 11.81
CA ASN A 95 0.09 -7.08 12.88
C ASN A 95 -0.74 -8.23 13.46
N SER A 96 -0.13 -9.12 14.25
CA SER A 96 -0.84 -10.29 14.80
C SER A 96 -1.95 -9.96 15.82
N LYS A 97 -2.09 -8.72 16.26
CA LYS A 97 -3.21 -8.25 17.12
C LYS A 97 -4.31 -7.60 16.31
N PHE A 98 -4.06 -7.31 15.03
CA PHE A 98 -4.98 -6.77 14.06
C PHE A 98 -4.72 -7.46 12.72
N ASP A 99 -5.09 -8.73 12.68
CA ASP A 99 -4.91 -9.57 11.50
C ASP A 99 -5.75 -9.10 10.31
N ARG A 100 -5.43 -9.66 9.15
CA ARG A 100 -6.17 -9.44 7.91
C ARG A 100 -7.69 -9.62 8.07
N GLU A 101 -8.14 -10.63 8.82
CA GLU A 101 -9.56 -10.85 9.06
C GLU A 101 -10.21 -9.69 9.82
N SER A 102 -9.59 -9.24 10.92
CA SER A 102 -10.10 -8.10 11.70
C SER A 102 -10.15 -6.81 10.87
N ARG A 103 -9.18 -6.65 9.96
CA ARG A 103 -9.15 -5.54 9.01
C ARG A 103 -10.26 -5.63 7.97
N GLU A 104 -10.48 -6.81 7.41
CA GLU A 104 -11.58 -7.05 6.47
C GLU A 104 -12.93 -6.79 7.14
N GLN A 105 -13.14 -7.25 8.38
CA GLN A 105 -14.34 -6.96 9.18
C GLN A 105 -14.54 -5.45 9.38
N LEU A 106 -13.49 -4.70 9.72
CA LEU A 106 -13.58 -3.25 9.87
C LEU A 106 -13.99 -2.59 8.54
N LEU A 107 -13.37 -2.97 7.44
CA LEU A 107 -13.69 -2.44 6.11
C LEU A 107 -15.10 -2.82 5.66
N ASP A 108 -15.60 -3.98 6.08
CA ASP A 108 -16.94 -4.44 5.75
C ASP A 108 -18.01 -3.56 6.40
N VAL A 109 -17.82 -3.18 7.67
CA VAL A 109 -18.69 -2.19 8.35
C VAL A 109 -18.77 -0.87 7.58
N PHE A 110 -17.66 -0.39 7.02
CA PHE A 110 -17.67 0.81 6.19
C PHE A 110 -18.39 0.61 4.85
N ARG A 111 -18.40 -0.61 4.30
CA ARG A 111 -19.15 -0.92 3.07
C ARG A 111 -20.64 -0.98 3.36
N GLU A 112 -21.05 -1.61 4.45
CA GLU A 112 -22.44 -1.63 4.88
C GLU A 112 -22.96 -0.21 5.16
N ALA A 113 -22.15 0.62 5.83
CA ALA A 113 -22.49 2.04 6.03
C ALA A 113 -22.60 2.80 4.69
N ALA A 114 -21.72 2.51 3.72
CA ALA A 114 -21.78 3.12 2.40
C ALA A 114 -23.06 2.74 1.63
N ASP A 115 -23.49 1.48 1.73
CA ASP A 115 -24.71 0.96 1.13
C ASP A 115 -25.96 1.62 1.76
N TYR A 116 -25.99 1.68 3.10
CA TYR A 116 -27.06 2.37 3.86
C TYR A 116 -27.25 3.83 3.43
N TRP A 117 -26.15 4.58 3.27
CA TRP A 117 -26.21 5.96 2.79
C TRP A 117 -26.59 6.04 1.31
N GLY A 118 -26.20 5.04 0.52
CA GLY A 118 -26.52 4.96 -0.89
C GLY A 118 -28.01 4.79 -1.19
N ASP A 119 -28.69 3.94 -0.43
CA ASP A 119 -30.15 3.80 -0.49
C ASP A 119 -30.89 5.12 -0.21
N ARG A 120 -30.26 5.98 0.59
CA ARG A 120 -30.75 7.32 0.95
C ARG A 120 -30.28 8.42 0.00
N ARG A 121 -29.61 8.07 -1.09
CA ARG A 121 -29.01 8.99 -2.08
C ARG A 121 -27.98 9.96 -1.48
N VAL A 122 -27.37 9.58 -0.37
CA VAL A 122 -26.24 10.31 0.23
C VAL A 122 -24.95 9.70 -0.30
N GLN A 123 -24.02 10.54 -0.73
CA GLN A 123 -22.74 10.08 -1.26
C GLN A 123 -21.82 9.74 -0.10
N PHE A 124 -21.33 8.51 -0.05
CA PHE A 124 -20.39 8.03 0.96
C PHE A 124 -19.14 7.47 0.28
N ARG A 125 -17.96 8.00 0.58
CA ARG A 125 -16.71 7.55 -0.05
C ARG A 125 -15.69 7.27 1.02
N CYS A 126 -15.28 6.01 1.16
CA CYS A 126 -14.26 5.62 2.13
C CYS A 126 -12.96 5.26 1.42
N PHE A 127 -11.88 5.88 1.86
CA PHE A 127 -10.53 5.65 1.40
C PHE A 127 -9.73 5.04 2.52
N TYR A 128 -8.99 3.96 2.24
CA TYR A 128 -8.11 3.35 3.23
C TYR A 128 -6.69 3.16 2.71
N SER A 129 -5.71 3.20 3.62
CA SER A 129 -4.31 2.87 3.33
C SER A 129 -3.82 1.83 4.31
N PHE A 130 -2.89 0.98 3.88
CA PHE A 130 -2.25 0.00 4.76
C PHE A 130 -0.89 0.52 5.19
N GLN A 131 -0.51 0.21 6.42
CA GLN A 131 0.91 0.24 6.78
C GLN A 131 1.60 -0.83 5.95
N TYR A 132 2.61 -0.42 5.16
CA TYR A 132 3.51 -1.40 4.59
C TYR A 132 4.32 -1.97 5.75
N PRO A 133 4.37 -3.30 5.94
CA PRO A 133 5.33 -3.87 6.85
C PRO A 133 6.71 -3.43 6.36
N ALA A 134 7.51 -2.82 7.26
CA ALA A 134 8.85 -2.33 6.95
C ALA A 134 9.74 -3.41 6.29
N GLN A 135 9.40 -4.70 6.42
CA GLN A 135 10.10 -5.81 5.77
C GLN A 135 9.98 -5.85 4.25
N GLU A 136 8.87 -5.41 3.63
CA GLU A 136 8.77 -5.35 2.16
C GLU A 136 9.33 -4.06 1.58
N ALA A 137 9.49 -3.02 2.41
CA ALA A 137 10.11 -1.77 2.00
C ALA A 137 11.55 -1.97 1.48
N GLY A 138 12.29 -2.91 2.06
CA GLY A 138 13.62 -3.29 1.56
C GLY A 138 13.63 -4.21 0.34
N ILE A 139 12.49 -4.79 -0.07
CA ILE A 139 12.44 -5.80 -1.14
C ILE A 139 12.14 -5.16 -2.50
N TRP A 140 11.38 -4.06 -2.54
CA TRP A 140 11.13 -3.35 -3.81
C TRP A 140 12.25 -2.40 -4.23
N GLU A 141 13.08 -1.90 -3.30
CA GLU A 141 14.27 -1.11 -3.65
C GLU A 141 15.42 -1.95 -4.24
N THR A 142 15.39 -3.29 -4.06
CA THR A 142 16.45 -4.18 -4.57
C THR A 142 16.12 -4.79 -5.95
N ARG A 143 14.91 -4.62 -6.49
CA ARG A 143 14.54 -5.17 -7.82
C ARG A 143 14.76 -4.20 -8.98
N THR A 144 15.22 -2.99 -8.72
CA THR A 144 15.62 -2.03 -9.75
C THR A 144 17.14 -2.08 -9.92
N LEU A 145 17.57 -2.61 -11.08
CA LEU A 145 18.93 -2.67 -11.63
C LEU A 145 19.80 -3.89 -11.28
N GLU A 146 19.30 -5.10 -11.51
CA GLU A 146 20.17 -6.20 -11.96
C GLU A 146 20.14 -6.24 -13.50
N PRO A 147 21.28 -6.04 -14.20
CA PRO A 147 21.33 -6.27 -15.64
C PRO A 147 21.05 -7.75 -15.92
N GLN A 148 19.94 -8.01 -16.60
CA GLN A 148 19.56 -9.34 -17.09
C GLN A 148 20.65 -9.86 -18.04
N THR A 149 21.43 -10.85 -17.59
CA THR A 149 22.32 -11.60 -18.48
C THR A 149 21.45 -12.35 -19.51
N PRO A 150 21.67 -12.20 -20.82
CA PRO A 150 20.84 -12.86 -21.82
C PRO A 150 20.95 -14.40 -21.72
N PRO A 151 19.85 -15.15 -21.95
CA PRO A 151 19.88 -16.60 -21.90
C PRO A 151 20.67 -17.15 -23.09
N GLU A 152 21.82 -17.77 -22.83
CA GLU A 152 22.60 -18.45 -23.86
C GLU A 152 21.88 -19.74 -24.30
N LYS A 153 21.45 -19.74 -25.56
CA LYS A 153 20.76 -20.84 -26.25
C LYS A 153 21.73 -22.03 -26.41
N PRO A 154 21.41 -23.27 -26.00
CA PRO A 154 22.26 -24.41 -26.29
C PRO A 154 22.08 -24.82 -27.76
N LEU A 155 23.19 -24.86 -28.53
CA LEU A 155 23.23 -25.40 -29.89
C LEU A 155 24.13 -26.66 -29.96
N PRO A 156 23.87 -27.59 -30.89
CA PRO A 156 24.06 -29.03 -30.72
C PRO A 156 25.47 -29.52 -31.10
N LYS A 157 25.96 -30.56 -30.39
CA LYS A 157 27.14 -31.33 -30.82
C LYS A 157 26.70 -32.54 -31.65
N SER A 158 26.80 -32.41 -32.97
CA SER A 158 26.81 -33.54 -33.90
C SER A 158 28.25 -33.93 -34.25
N ALA A 159 28.59 -35.16 -33.88
CA ALA A 159 29.40 -36.18 -34.57
C ALA A 159 30.76 -35.86 -35.27
N ALA A 160 31.68 -36.82 -35.04
CA ALA A 160 32.81 -37.27 -35.88
C ALA A 160 34.10 -36.42 -35.87
N ALA A 161 35.33 -36.94 -35.99
CA ALA A 161 35.95 -38.27 -35.84
C ALA A 161 37.48 -38.09 -35.98
N LYS A 162 38.24 -39.05 -35.43
CA LYS A 162 39.62 -39.50 -35.78
C LYS A 162 40.87 -38.62 -35.53
N ALA A 163 41.62 -39.07 -34.51
CA ALA A 163 43.04 -39.50 -34.49
C ALA A 163 44.08 -38.85 -35.43
N GLY A 164 45.20 -38.42 -34.83
CA GLY A 164 46.51 -38.26 -35.49
C GLY A 164 47.40 -37.25 -34.75
N GLY A 165 48.64 -37.61 -34.44
CA GLY A 165 49.52 -36.91 -33.50
C GLY A 165 50.21 -35.64 -34.02
N ASN A 166 50.75 -34.88 -33.06
CA ASN A 166 51.65 -33.73 -33.23
C ASN A 166 53.08 -34.24 -33.59
N PRO A 167 54.05 -33.42 -34.09
CA PRO A 167 54.33 -32.09 -33.55
C PRO A 167 54.89 -31.02 -34.50
N ASN A 168 55.09 -29.83 -33.91
CA ASN A 168 56.05 -28.78 -34.29
C ASN A 168 55.57 -27.71 -35.29
N PHE A 169 55.36 -26.48 -34.81
CA PHE A 169 56.06 -25.26 -35.26
C PHE A 169 55.46 -24.01 -34.58
N GLY A 170 56.33 -23.08 -34.15
CA GLY A 170 55.99 -21.65 -34.13
C GLY A 170 55.93 -20.98 -32.76
N LEU A 171 57.01 -20.28 -32.41
CA LEU A 171 57.05 -19.11 -31.54
C LEU A 171 55.84 -18.17 -31.82
N ASN A 172 55.19 -17.62 -30.78
CA ASN A 172 55.26 -16.19 -30.46
C ASN A 172 54.50 -15.86 -29.15
N MET A 173 55.21 -15.22 -28.23
CA MET A 173 54.71 -14.42 -27.09
C MET A 173 54.17 -13.07 -27.63
N PRO A 174 53.84 -12.03 -26.85
CA PRO A 174 53.12 -11.89 -25.58
C PRO A 174 51.83 -11.05 -25.78
N LEU A 175 51.10 -10.74 -24.69
CA LEU A 175 50.52 -9.43 -24.32
C LEU A 175 49.37 -9.71 -23.33
N MET A 176 49.64 -9.74 -22.03
CA MET A 176 49.81 -8.60 -21.10
C MET A 176 48.56 -7.74 -20.87
N CYS A 177 48.36 -7.52 -19.57
CA CYS A 177 47.66 -6.43 -18.89
C CYS A 177 46.14 -6.53 -18.83
N SER A 178 45.48 -6.23 -17.71
CA SER A 178 45.86 -5.91 -16.31
C SER A 178 44.52 -5.63 -15.62
N ALA A 179 44.20 -6.33 -14.53
CA ALA A 179 43.99 -5.77 -13.19
C ALA A 179 43.27 -4.40 -13.12
N PHE A 180 42.07 -4.41 -12.56
CA PHE A 180 41.53 -3.27 -11.80
C PHE A 180 40.79 -3.82 -10.58
N ASP A 181 41.55 -4.02 -9.50
CA ASP A 181 41.08 -4.32 -8.15
C ASP A 181 41.00 -2.98 -7.41
N THR A 182 39.79 -2.53 -7.09
CA THR A 182 39.54 -1.31 -6.31
C THR A 182 39.20 -1.68 -4.87
N SER A 183 40.22 -1.98 -4.07
CA SER A 183 40.08 -2.03 -2.62
C SER A 183 41.38 -1.68 -1.89
N ALA A 184 41.76 -0.40 -1.89
CA ALA A 184 42.79 0.08 -0.98
C ALA A 184 42.71 1.60 -0.70
N TRP A 185 42.30 1.90 0.55
CA TRP A 185 42.73 3.01 1.41
C TRP A 185 41.81 4.23 1.54
N LEU A 186 41.10 4.21 2.67
CA LEU A 186 40.51 5.33 3.39
C LEU A 186 41.55 5.89 4.38
N ASN A 187 41.59 7.23 4.47
CA ASN A 187 42.06 8.08 5.58
C ASN A 187 43.53 8.03 6.03
N ALA A 188 44.23 9.16 5.84
CA ALA A 188 44.57 10.09 6.93
C ALA A 188 45.19 11.38 6.34
N ALA A 189 44.96 12.48 7.05
CA ALA A 189 45.50 13.82 6.81
C ALA A 189 47.04 13.89 6.93
#